data_AF-A0A091ML41-F1
#
_entry.id   AF-A0A091ML41-F1
#
_cell.length_a   1.000
_cell.length_b   1.000
_cell.length_c   1.000
_cell.angle_alpha   90.00
_cell.angle_beta   90.00
_cell.angle_gamma   90.00
#
_symmetry.space_group_name_H-M   'P 1'
#
loop_
_entity.id
_entity.type
_entity.pdbx_description
1 polymer ?
#
loop_
_entity_poly.entity_id
_entity_poly.type
_entity_poly.pdbx_seq_one_letter_code
_entity_poly.pdbx_strand_id
1 'polypeptide(L)'
;SAQMAELYSVYQAICKYSEALNIFTDSLYIVQALRWLETVPLIRSKVSFIQQHLGLIQSLLLQRDNPIYIGHLRSHTKLPGPLTQGNEKADQLTKIFAFNVQEATRLHQLHHLPSRSLQKMCHISRQQAREIVKRCSSCVSLLPIPHYGINPRGLLPNDIWQMDVTHIPSFGKQSLVHVTIDTFSHFAAVSALTGEKFSHVVTHLLHCFATLGIPKTLKTDNGPAYVSTKFRQFCAQFSIYHKTGIPYNPQGQGIVEKFNHTLKSQLKKQ
;
A
#
# COMPACT_ATOMS: atom_id res chain seq x y z
N SER A 1 -18.08 0.42 -7.68
CA SER A 1 -18.36 -0.97 -7.27
C SER A 1 -19.80 -1.27 -7.61
N ALA A 2 -20.10 -2.45 -8.15
CA ALA A 2 -21.47 -2.87 -8.49
C ALA A 2 -22.42 -2.73 -7.28
N GLN A 3 -22.00 -3.22 -6.12
CA GLN A 3 -22.73 -3.10 -4.85
C GLN A 3 -23.09 -1.66 -4.44
N MET A 4 -22.24 -0.68 -4.74
CA MET A 4 -22.53 0.73 -4.41
C MET A 4 -23.54 1.35 -5.37
N ALA A 5 -23.49 0.97 -6.66
CA ALA A 5 -24.44 1.42 -7.66
C ALA A 5 -25.83 0.81 -7.41
N GLU A 6 -25.88 -0.49 -7.12
CA GLU A 6 -27.11 -1.19 -6.74
C GLU A 6 -27.72 -0.59 -5.46
N LEU A 7 -26.90 -0.35 -4.42
CA LEU A 7 -27.38 0.25 -3.16
C LEU A 7 -27.93 1.66 -3.37
N TYR A 8 -27.24 2.46 -4.19
CA TYR A 8 -27.70 3.80 -4.54
C TYR A 8 -29.00 3.78 -5.36
N SER A 9 -29.15 2.83 -6.28
CA SER A 9 -30.39 2.66 -7.03
C SER A 9 -31.57 2.27 -6.14
N VAL A 10 -31.34 1.41 -5.15
CA VAL A 10 -32.37 1.08 -4.16
C VAL A 10 -32.76 2.30 -3.35
N TYR A 11 -31.79 3.07 -2.86
CA TYR A 11 -32.06 4.35 -2.18
C TYR A 11 -32.92 5.29 -3.04
N GLN A 12 -32.56 5.49 -4.31
CA GLN A 12 -33.32 6.34 -5.23
C GLN A 12 -34.74 5.82 -5.49
N ALA A 13 -34.93 4.51 -5.61
CA ALA A 13 -36.25 3.91 -5.80
C ALA A 13 -37.17 4.18 -4.59
N ILE A 14 -36.65 4.02 -3.38
CA ILE A 14 -37.40 4.26 -2.13
C ILE A 14 -37.75 5.75 -1.97
N CYS A 15 -36.85 6.66 -2.33
CA CYS A 15 -37.13 8.10 -2.31
C CYS A 15 -38.19 8.51 -3.34
N LYS A 16 -38.17 7.90 -4.52
CA LYS A 16 -39.00 8.32 -5.65
C LYS A 16 -40.45 7.86 -5.53
N TYR A 17 -40.67 6.64 -5.06
CA TYR A 17 -42.01 6.06 -4.96
C TYR A 17 -42.42 6.03 -3.50
N SER A 18 -43.53 6.67 -3.14
CA SER A 18 -44.09 6.68 -1.78
C SER A 18 -45.11 5.56 -1.54
N GLU A 19 -45.65 4.95 -2.60
CA GLU A 19 -46.65 3.86 -2.59
C GLU A 19 -46.06 2.47 -2.30
N ALA A 20 -46.88 1.43 -2.19
CA ALA A 20 -46.38 0.06 -1.99
C ALA A 20 -45.41 -0.35 -3.11
N LEU A 21 -44.21 -0.80 -2.75
CA LEU A 21 -43.10 -0.96 -3.71
C LEU A 21 -42.46 -2.35 -3.63
N ASN A 22 -42.28 -2.99 -4.78
CA ASN A 22 -41.56 -4.24 -4.91
C ASN A 22 -40.18 -3.98 -5.55
N ILE A 23 -39.11 -4.27 -4.83
CA ILE A 23 -37.73 -4.10 -5.28
C ILE A 23 -37.12 -5.48 -5.53
N PHE A 24 -36.65 -5.71 -6.75
CA PHE A 24 -35.91 -6.91 -7.11
C PHE A 24 -34.48 -6.54 -7.45
N THR A 25 -33.52 -7.21 -6.83
CA THR A 25 -32.08 -7.01 -7.08
C THR A 25 -31.37 -8.34 -7.15
N ASP A 26 -30.35 -8.43 -8.00
CA ASP A 26 -29.47 -9.59 -8.10
C ASP A 26 -28.38 -9.63 -7.02
N SER A 27 -28.32 -8.59 -6.19
CA SER A 27 -27.39 -8.43 -5.09
C SER A 27 -27.92 -9.07 -3.81
N LEU A 28 -27.50 -10.32 -3.56
CA LEU A 28 -27.90 -11.05 -2.34
C LEU A 28 -27.53 -10.28 -1.06
N TYR A 29 -26.42 -9.55 -1.09
CA TYR A 29 -25.96 -8.69 0.01
C TYR A 29 -26.98 -7.60 0.36
N ILE A 30 -27.52 -6.90 -0.64
CA ILE A 30 -28.47 -5.80 -0.42
C ILE A 30 -29.81 -6.34 0.10
N VAL A 31 -30.28 -7.47 -0.43
CA VAL A 31 -31.50 -8.13 0.05
C VAL A 31 -31.37 -8.49 1.54
N GLN A 32 -30.25 -9.09 1.93
CA GLN A 32 -30.01 -9.45 3.33
C GLN A 32 -29.90 -8.21 4.23
N ALA A 33 -29.16 -7.19 3.77
CA ALA A 33 -28.98 -5.96 4.54
C ALA A 33 -30.32 -5.27 4.81
N LEU A 34 -31.14 -5.06 3.77
CA LEU A 34 -32.42 -4.35 3.88
C LEU A 34 -33.43 -5.02 4.79
N ARG A 35 -33.47 -6.36 4.80
CA ARG A 35 -34.33 -7.13 5.73
C ARG A 35 -34.01 -6.86 7.19
N TRP A 36 -32.79 -6.47 7.51
CA TRP A 36 -32.36 -6.25 8.89
C TRP A 36 -32.44 -4.76 9.29
N LEU A 37 -32.50 -3.84 8.32
CA LEU A 37 -32.42 -2.39 8.58
C LEU A 37 -33.55 -1.86 9.47
N GLU A 38 -34.76 -2.40 9.41
CA GLU A 38 -35.86 -1.95 10.29
C GLU A 38 -35.63 -2.36 11.75
N THR A 39 -34.88 -3.43 11.98
CA THR A 39 -34.73 -4.06 13.30
C THR A 39 -33.44 -3.71 14.03
N VAL A 40 -32.41 -3.25 13.31
CA VAL A 40 -31.06 -3.06 13.86
C VAL A 40 -30.80 -1.60 14.21
N PRO A 41 -30.37 -1.25 15.44
CA PRO A 41 -30.14 0.15 15.84
C PRO A 41 -28.87 0.79 15.27
N LEU A 42 -27.89 0.00 14.82
CA LEU A 42 -26.63 0.51 14.27
C LEU A 42 -26.04 -0.38 13.18
N ILE A 43 -25.78 0.20 12.01
CA ILE A 43 -25.14 -0.50 10.88
C ILE A 43 -23.65 -0.13 10.85
N ARG A 44 -22.78 -1.13 11.03
CA ARG A 44 -21.33 -0.95 10.92
C ARG A 44 -20.81 -1.54 9.61
N SER A 45 -20.30 -0.69 8.72
CA SER A 45 -19.55 -1.10 7.54
C SER A 45 -18.19 -0.43 7.52
N LYS A 46 -17.14 -1.15 7.09
CA LYS A 46 -15.79 -0.57 6.90
C LYS A 46 -15.75 0.45 5.76
N VAL A 47 -16.78 0.48 4.91
CA VAL A 47 -16.90 1.37 3.76
C VAL A 47 -17.87 2.50 4.10
N SER A 48 -17.35 3.73 4.20
CA SER A 48 -18.13 4.91 4.60
C SER A 48 -19.37 5.17 3.73
N PHE A 49 -19.26 4.99 2.42
CA PHE A 49 -20.38 5.18 1.48
C PHE A 49 -21.55 4.22 1.78
N ILE A 50 -21.24 2.94 1.99
CA ILE A 50 -22.24 1.91 2.28
C ILE A 50 -22.89 2.19 3.64
N GLN A 51 -22.08 2.52 4.65
CA GLN A 51 -22.58 2.88 5.97
C GLN A 51 -23.55 4.06 5.93
N GLN A 52 -23.19 5.13 5.20
CA GLN A 52 -24.03 6.31 5.07
C GLN A 52 -25.35 6.00 4.36
N HIS A 53 -25.32 5.29 3.23
CA HIS A 53 -26.52 5.02 2.45
C HIS A 53 -27.45 4.00 3.12
N LEU A 54 -26.91 3.02 3.85
CA LEU A 54 -27.74 2.14 4.67
C LEU A 54 -28.43 2.90 5.81
N GLY A 55 -27.76 3.89 6.42
CA GLY A 55 -28.37 4.77 7.42
C GLY A 55 -29.49 5.66 6.84
N LEU A 56 -29.28 6.21 5.64
CA LEU A 56 -30.32 6.98 4.93
C LEU A 56 -31.53 6.12 4.59
N ILE A 57 -31.31 4.93 4.01
CA ILE A 57 -32.41 4.01 3.69
C ILE A 57 -33.15 3.60 4.96
N GLN A 58 -32.43 3.27 6.03
CA GLN A 58 -33.04 2.94 7.32
C GLN A 58 -33.98 4.06 7.82
N SER A 59 -33.54 5.32 7.79
CA SER A 59 -34.39 6.44 8.19
C SER A 59 -35.66 6.58 7.34
N LEU A 60 -35.56 6.31 6.03
CA LEU A 60 -36.68 6.35 5.11
C LEU A 60 -37.65 5.19 5.34
N LEU A 61 -37.14 3.99 5.62
CA LEU A 61 -37.98 2.82 5.94
C LEU A 61 -38.80 3.07 7.22
N LEU A 62 -38.16 3.61 8.27
CA LEU A 62 -38.83 3.91 9.54
C LEU A 62 -39.90 5.00 9.43
N GLN A 63 -39.78 5.90 8.46
CA GLN A 63 -40.73 7.00 8.22
C GLN A 63 -41.83 6.66 7.21
N ARG A 64 -41.83 5.45 6.68
CA ARG A 64 -42.70 5.07 5.58
C ARG A 64 -43.90 4.27 6.08
N ASP A 65 -45.09 4.69 5.64
CA ASP A 65 -46.35 4.02 6.00
C ASP A 65 -46.71 2.86 5.06
N ASN A 66 -46.18 2.87 3.81
CA ASN A 66 -46.50 1.88 2.78
C ASN A 66 -45.46 0.75 2.72
N PRO A 67 -45.89 -0.52 2.54
CA PRO A 67 -45.01 -1.68 2.60
C PRO A 67 -44.01 -1.72 1.43
N ILE A 68 -42.80 -2.21 1.73
CA ILE A 68 -41.77 -2.50 0.73
C ILE A 68 -41.45 -3.99 0.77
N TYR A 69 -41.54 -4.64 -0.38
CA TYR A 69 -41.08 -6.01 -0.54
C TYR A 69 -39.73 -6.02 -1.26
N ILE A 70 -38.78 -6.82 -0.75
CA ILE A 70 -37.49 -7.01 -1.41
C ILE A 70 -37.22 -8.49 -1.76
N GLY A 71 -36.98 -8.73 -3.05
CA GLY A 71 -36.69 -10.04 -3.62
C GLY A 71 -35.29 -10.13 -4.21
N HIS A 72 -34.68 -11.33 -4.10
CA HIS A 72 -33.42 -11.64 -4.77
C HIS A 72 -33.67 -12.25 -6.15
N LEU A 73 -32.97 -11.77 -7.17
CA LEU A 73 -32.90 -12.39 -8.49
C LEU A 73 -31.57 -13.13 -8.62
N ARG A 74 -31.55 -14.31 -9.24
CA ARG A 74 -30.27 -14.95 -9.56
C ARG A 74 -29.66 -14.26 -10.78
N SER A 75 -28.55 -13.55 -10.57
CA SER A 75 -27.70 -13.10 -11.67
C SER A 75 -27.31 -14.31 -12.52
N HIS A 76 -27.45 -14.20 -13.84
CA HIS A 76 -27.13 -15.21 -14.87
C HIS A 76 -28.18 -16.30 -15.19
N THR A 77 -29.44 -16.17 -14.77
CA THR A 77 -30.49 -16.99 -15.39
C THR A 77 -30.79 -16.50 -16.80
N LYS A 78 -30.51 -17.33 -17.83
CA LYS A 78 -30.89 -17.08 -19.24
C LYS A 78 -32.41 -17.22 -19.50
N LEU A 79 -33.21 -17.17 -18.44
CA LEU A 79 -34.65 -17.36 -18.53
C LEU A 79 -35.29 -16.05 -19.01
N PRO A 80 -36.09 -16.10 -20.09
CA PRO A 80 -36.78 -14.92 -20.59
C PRO A 80 -37.84 -14.47 -19.59
N GLY A 81 -37.98 -13.16 -19.40
CA GLY A 81 -38.99 -12.60 -18.52
C GLY A 81 -38.84 -11.10 -18.28
N PRO A 82 -39.91 -10.43 -17.81
CA PRO A 82 -39.91 -8.99 -17.56
C PRO A 82 -38.89 -8.58 -16.50
N LEU A 83 -38.61 -9.44 -15.51
CA LEU A 83 -37.62 -9.18 -14.47
C LEU A 83 -36.18 -9.23 -15.00
N THR A 84 -35.87 -10.18 -15.88
CA THR A 84 -34.54 -10.28 -16.53
C THR A 84 -34.26 -9.07 -17.41
N GLN A 85 -35.23 -8.64 -18.23
CA GLN A 85 -35.12 -7.43 -19.05
C GLN A 85 -34.99 -6.16 -18.19
N GLY A 86 -35.74 -6.10 -17.09
CA GLY A 86 -35.64 -5.03 -16.12
C GLY A 86 -34.25 -4.94 -15.48
N ASN A 87 -33.64 -6.08 -15.14
CA ASN A 87 -32.29 -6.15 -14.59
C ASN A 87 -31.25 -5.65 -15.60
N GLU A 88 -31.30 -6.13 -16.85
CA GLU A 88 -30.38 -5.68 -17.90
C GLU A 88 -30.51 -4.17 -18.16
N LYS A 89 -31.74 -3.64 -18.16
CA LYS A 89 -32.00 -2.20 -18.29
C LYS A 89 -31.48 -1.43 -17.08
N ALA A 90 -31.69 -1.92 -15.87
CA ALA A 90 -31.14 -1.33 -14.64
C ALA A 90 -29.61 -1.33 -14.65
N ASP A 91 -28.96 -2.42 -15.09
CA ASP A 91 -27.51 -2.51 -15.25
C ASP A 91 -26.99 -1.51 -16.29
N GLN A 92 -27.69 -1.35 -17.40
CA GLN A 92 -27.36 -0.37 -18.43
C GLN A 92 -27.52 1.08 -17.93
N LEU A 93 -28.51 1.38 -17.10
CA LEU A 93 -28.79 2.72 -16.59
C LEU A 93 -27.95 3.08 -15.35
N THR A 94 -27.58 2.10 -14.53
CA THR A 94 -26.65 2.29 -13.40
C THR A 94 -25.20 2.47 -13.85
N LYS A 95 -24.92 2.32 -15.14
CA LYS A 95 -23.71 2.82 -15.80
C LYS A 95 -23.52 4.34 -15.66
N ILE A 96 -24.39 5.14 -15.05
CA ILE A 96 -24.07 6.56 -14.74
C ILE A 96 -22.85 6.69 -13.81
N PHE A 97 -22.63 5.73 -12.92
CA PHE A 97 -21.34 5.58 -12.23
C PHE A 97 -20.16 5.23 -13.17
N ALA A 98 -20.46 4.68 -14.35
CA ALA A 98 -19.53 4.43 -15.46
C ALA A 98 -19.42 5.62 -16.44
N PHE A 99 -20.40 6.52 -16.56
CA PHE A 99 -20.34 7.75 -17.36
C PHE A 99 -19.25 8.69 -16.83
N ASN A 100 -19.18 8.86 -15.51
CA ASN A 100 -18.09 9.63 -14.88
C ASN A 100 -16.71 8.99 -15.09
N VAL A 101 -16.65 7.66 -15.23
CA VAL A 101 -15.41 6.93 -15.54
C VAL A 101 -15.04 7.07 -17.02
N GLN A 102 -16.01 7.03 -17.93
CA GLN A 102 -15.80 7.26 -19.36
C GLN A 102 -15.33 8.69 -19.63
N GLU A 103 -15.95 9.68 -18.99
CA GLU A 103 -15.53 11.08 -19.10
C GLU A 103 -14.14 11.30 -18.49
N ALA A 104 -13.85 10.70 -17.33
CA ALA A 104 -12.51 10.71 -16.75
C ALA A 104 -11.47 10.03 -17.67
N THR A 105 -11.86 8.98 -18.39
CA THR A 105 -11.00 8.28 -19.35
C THR A 105 -10.71 9.19 -20.55
N ARG A 106 -11.73 9.86 -21.09
CA ARG A 106 -11.60 10.81 -22.19
C ARG A 106 -10.72 12.00 -21.82
N LEU A 107 -10.95 12.60 -20.66
CA LEU A 107 -10.12 13.69 -20.13
C LEU A 107 -8.66 13.27 -19.92
N HIS A 108 -8.43 12.04 -19.45
CA HIS A 108 -7.07 11.51 -19.33
C HIS A 108 -6.42 11.23 -20.69
N GLN A 109 -7.17 10.75 -21.68
CA GLN A 109 -6.67 10.54 -23.05
C GLN A 109 -6.27 11.86 -23.74
N LEU A 110 -7.00 12.94 -23.49
CA LEU A 110 -6.73 14.25 -24.10
C LEU A 110 -5.64 15.05 -23.37
N HIS A 111 -5.62 15.01 -22.04
CA HIS A 111 -4.82 15.92 -21.22
C HIS A 111 -3.89 15.22 -20.22
N HIS A 112 -3.88 13.88 -20.17
CA HIS A 112 -3.05 13.08 -19.27
C HIS A 112 -3.15 13.49 -17.79
N LEU A 113 -4.33 13.93 -17.36
CA LEU A 113 -4.54 14.43 -15.99
C LEU A 113 -4.22 13.35 -14.94
N PRO A 114 -3.58 13.72 -13.80
CA PRO A 114 -3.24 12.77 -12.77
C PRO A 114 -4.50 12.24 -12.06
N SER A 115 -4.40 11.02 -11.51
CA SER A 115 -5.53 10.32 -10.85
C SER A 115 -6.24 11.15 -9.77
N ARG A 116 -5.52 12.03 -9.05
CA ARG A 116 -6.11 12.91 -8.03
C ARG A 116 -7.02 14.00 -8.63
N SER A 117 -6.68 14.52 -9.82
CA SER A 117 -7.49 15.51 -10.53
C SER A 117 -8.75 14.87 -11.11
N LEU A 118 -8.61 13.70 -11.75
CA LEU A 118 -9.76 12.93 -12.27
C LEU A 118 -10.75 12.56 -11.16
N GLN A 119 -10.23 12.17 -9.99
CA GLN A 119 -11.06 11.88 -8.82
C GLN A 119 -11.91 13.09 -8.40
N LYS A 120 -11.31 14.28 -8.35
CA LYS A 120 -11.99 15.51 -7.92
C LYS A 120 -12.96 16.04 -8.97
N MET A 121 -12.57 16.02 -10.24
CA MET A 121 -13.35 16.61 -11.34
C MET A 121 -14.52 15.73 -11.77
N CYS A 122 -14.35 14.42 -11.79
CA CYS A 122 -15.38 13.48 -12.26
C CYS A 122 -16.10 12.77 -11.11
N HIS A 123 -15.79 13.11 -9.85
CA HIS A 123 -16.37 12.49 -8.66
C HIS A 123 -16.30 10.95 -8.65
N ILE A 124 -15.26 10.38 -9.26
CA ILE A 124 -15.01 8.92 -9.29
C ILE A 124 -14.19 8.48 -8.08
N SER A 125 -14.20 7.18 -7.76
CA SER A 125 -13.38 6.66 -6.66
C SER A 125 -11.88 6.76 -6.95
N ARG A 126 -11.06 6.82 -5.88
CA ARG A 126 -9.59 6.82 -5.98
C ARG A 126 -9.06 5.61 -6.74
N GLN A 127 -9.69 4.44 -6.59
CA GLN A 127 -9.30 3.22 -7.28
C GLN A 127 -9.57 3.34 -8.79
N GLN A 128 -10.77 3.76 -9.18
CA GLN A 128 -11.14 3.96 -10.59
C GLN A 128 -10.22 4.98 -11.28
N ALA A 129 -9.94 6.11 -10.63
CA ALA A 129 -9.04 7.12 -11.19
C ALA A 129 -7.61 6.60 -11.39
N ARG A 130 -7.13 5.72 -10.50
CA ARG A 130 -5.82 5.08 -10.65
C ARG A 130 -5.79 4.05 -11.77
N GLU A 131 -6.87 3.28 -11.94
CA GLU A 131 -6.99 2.30 -13.02
C GLU A 131 -6.99 2.96 -14.40
N ILE A 132 -7.64 4.11 -14.56
CA ILE A 132 -7.61 4.90 -15.81
C ILE A 132 -6.16 5.26 -16.20
N VAL A 133 -5.40 5.82 -15.25
CA VAL A 133 -3.99 6.20 -15.49
C VAL A 133 -3.11 4.98 -15.76
N LYS A 134 -3.33 3.86 -15.05
CA LYS A 134 -2.58 2.61 -15.24
C LYS A 134 -2.81 1.96 -16.60
N ARG A 135 -3.96 2.19 -17.25
CA ARG A 135 -4.29 1.66 -18.58
C ARG A 135 -3.73 2.51 -19.73
N CYS A 136 -3.24 3.72 -19.46
CA CYS A 136 -2.65 4.59 -20.47
C CYS A 136 -1.22 4.14 -20.80
N SER A 137 -0.96 3.79 -22.07
CA SER A 137 0.38 3.37 -22.54
C SER A 137 1.46 4.43 -22.33
N SER A 138 1.12 5.71 -22.49
CA SER A 138 2.07 6.82 -22.32
C SER A 138 2.35 7.15 -20.85
N CYS A 139 1.37 6.99 -19.95
CA CYS A 139 1.53 7.34 -18.54
C CYS A 139 1.99 6.18 -17.67
N VAL A 140 1.71 4.93 -18.05
CA VAL A 140 2.06 3.74 -17.25
C VAL A 140 3.57 3.58 -17.08
N SER A 141 4.36 3.94 -18.11
CA SER A 141 5.83 3.95 -18.05
C SER A 141 6.39 5.05 -17.14
N LEU A 142 5.61 6.11 -16.90
CA LEU A 142 5.94 7.22 -16.02
C LEU A 142 5.41 7.02 -14.59
N LEU A 143 4.54 6.03 -14.36
CA LEU A 143 4.10 5.69 -13.02
C LEU A 143 5.32 5.20 -12.23
N PRO A 144 5.47 5.61 -10.96
CA PRO A 144 6.53 5.10 -10.12
C PRO A 144 6.38 3.58 -10.08
N ILE A 145 7.35 2.89 -10.67
CA ILE A 145 7.46 1.45 -10.57
C ILE A 145 7.55 1.16 -9.07
N PRO A 146 6.66 0.35 -8.48
CA PRO A 146 6.89 -0.14 -7.14
C PRO A 146 8.17 -0.96 -7.20
N HIS A 147 9.27 -0.30 -6.89
CA HIS A 147 10.56 -0.92 -6.81
C HIS A 147 10.54 -1.78 -5.56
N TYR A 148 10.28 -3.07 -5.74
CA TYR A 148 10.70 -4.09 -4.80
C TYR A 148 12.22 -4.14 -4.86
N GLY A 149 12.86 -3.15 -4.24
CA GLY A 149 14.20 -3.38 -3.74
C GLY A 149 14.10 -4.54 -2.77
N ILE A 150 14.40 -5.76 -3.24
CA ILE A 150 14.57 -6.90 -2.34
C ILE A 150 15.78 -6.54 -1.52
N ASN A 151 15.55 -5.94 -0.37
CA ASN A 151 16.59 -5.79 0.60
C ASN A 151 16.74 -7.16 1.28
N PRO A 152 17.75 -7.96 0.92
CA PRO A 152 17.86 -9.33 1.41
C PRO A 152 17.97 -9.30 2.94
N ARG A 153 17.10 -10.05 3.60
CA ARG A 153 17.14 -10.27 5.04
C ARG A 153 17.62 -11.67 5.33
N GLY A 154 18.38 -11.81 6.41
CA GLY A 154 18.68 -13.11 7.01
C GLY A 154 17.40 -13.82 7.42
N LEU A 155 17.41 -15.15 7.38
CA LEU A 155 16.31 -15.98 7.88
C LEU A 155 16.49 -16.30 9.37
N LEU A 156 17.73 -16.19 9.86
CA LEU A 156 18.14 -16.37 11.25
C LEU A 156 19.00 -15.18 11.72
N PRO A 157 19.16 -14.99 13.05
CA PRO A 157 20.13 -14.06 13.58
C PRO A 157 21.53 -14.33 13.04
N ASN A 158 22.28 -13.26 12.73
CA ASN A 158 23.64 -13.35 12.18
C ASN A 158 23.76 -14.04 10.82
N ASP A 159 22.67 -14.22 10.08
CA ASP A 159 22.77 -14.70 8.69
C ASP A 159 23.30 -13.59 7.76
N ILE A 160 22.68 -12.41 7.79
CA ILE A 160 23.02 -11.29 6.91
C ILE A 160 23.09 -10.01 7.72
N TRP A 161 24.27 -9.39 7.74
CA TRP A 161 24.45 -8.04 8.26
C TRP A 161 24.59 -7.03 7.13
N GLN A 162 24.13 -5.81 7.39
CA GLN A 162 24.39 -4.64 6.53
C GLN A 162 25.24 -3.65 7.29
N MET A 163 26.29 -3.15 6.64
CA MET A 163 27.19 -2.16 7.22
C MET A 163 27.34 -0.97 6.27
N ASP A 164 27.30 0.22 6.86
CA ASP A 164 27.44 1.51 6.18
C ASP A 164 28.13 2.52 7.12
N VAL A 165 28.73 3.57 6.54
CA VAL A 165 29.29 4.69 7.29
C VAL A 165 28.47 5.93 7.03
N THR A 166 28.06 6.61 8.10
CA THR A 166 27.31 7.85 8.00
C THR A 166 28.01 9.00 8.69
N HIS A 167 27.95 10.18 8.06
CA HIS A 167 28.56 11.39 8.63
C HIS A 167 27.60 12.11 9.58
N ILE A 168 28.06 12.36 10.81
CA ILE A 168 27.38 13.11 11.87
C ILE A 168 28.33 14.21 12.37
N PRO A 169 28.23 15.44 11.82
CA PRO A 169 29.17 16.53 12.12
C PRO A 169 29.28 16.91 13.61
N SER A 170 28.22 16.72 14.40
CA SER A 170 28.19 17.09 15.82
C SER A 170 29.19 16.33 16.69
N PHE A 171 29.75 15.22 16.21
CA PHE A 171 30.80 14.46 16.91
C PHE A 171 32.22 14.95 16.63
N GLY A 172 32.37 16.07 15.92
CA GLY A 172 33.67 16.71 15.69
C GLY A 172 34.66 15.78 14.98
N LYS A 173 35.79 15.49 15.63
CA LYS A 173 36.84 14.62 15.06
C LYS A 173 36.37 13.19 14.80
N GLN A 174 35.30 12.73 15.48
CA GLN A 174 34.73 11.38 15.31
C GLN A 174 33.40 11.42 14.53
N SER A 175 33.30 12.33 13.56
CA SER A 175 32.07 12.53 12.77
C SER A 175 31.71 11.35 11.86
N LEU A 176 32.59 10.36 11.69
CA LEU A 176 32.35 9.20 10.84
C LEU A 176 31.83 8.04 11.68
N VAL A 177 30.53 7.82 11.60
CA VAL A 177 29.81 6.85 12.41
C VAL A 177 29.60 5.58 11.60
N HIS A 178 30.30 4.53 12.00
CA HIS A 178 30.17 3.19 11.43
C HIS A 178 28.96 2.51 12.05
N VAL A 179 28.10 1.95 11.21
CA VAL A 179 26.86 1.31 11.62
C VAL A 179 26.80 -0.08 11.01
N THR A 180 26.57 -1.08 11.84
CA THR A 180 26.28 -2.45 11.44
C THR A 180 24.94 -2.87 12.01
N ILE A 181 24.08 -3.45 11.18
CA ILE A 181 22.76 -3.93 11.57
C ILE A 181 22.55 -5.37 11.13
N ASP A 182 22.09 -6.21 12.05
CA ASP A 182 21.57 -7.53 11.71
C ASP A 182 20.20 -7.39 11.05
N THR A 183 20.06 -7.90 9.83
CA THR A 183 18.84 -7.74 9.03
C THR A 183 17.67 -8.58 9.53
N PHE A 184 17.93 -9.60 10.36
CA PHE A 184 16.90 -10.42 10.99
C PHE A 184 16.39 -9.77 12.29
N SER A 185 17.27 -9.55 13.27
CA SER A 185 16.88 -9.03 14.59
C SER A 185 16.67 -7.52 14.63
N HIS A 186 17.14 -6.78 13.62
CA HIS A 186 17.22 -5.32 13.60
C HIS A 186 18.08 -4.72 14.71
N PHE A 187 18.89 -5.52 15.41
CA PHE A 187 19.87 -5.01 16.36
C PHE A 187 21.00 -4.31 15.61
N ALA A 188 21.31 -3.08 16.03
CA ALA A 188 22.32 -2.25 15.42
C ALA A 188 23.45 -1.94 16.41
N ALA A 189 24.69 -2.13 15.97
CA ALA A 189 25.90 -1.71 16.66
C ALA A 189 26.48 -0.49 15.94
N VAL A 190 26.93 0.50 16.72
CA VAL A 190 27.36 1.80 16.19
C VAL A 190 28.68 2.22 16.85
N SER A 191 29.63 2.72 16.05
CA SER A 191 30.90 3.26 16.55
C SER A 191 31.22 4.59 15.88
N ALA A 192 31.46 5.65 16.67
CA ALA A 192 31.95 6.93 16.19
C ALA A 192 33.48 6.91 16.08
N LEU A 193 34.01 7.05 14.87
CA LEU A 193 35.44 6.92 14.56
C LEU A 193 35.95 8.14 13.78
N THR A 194 37.26 8.31 13.74
CA THR A 194 37.93 9.45 13.10
C THR A 194 38.14 9.28 11.59
N GLY A 195 37.82 8.11 11.02
CA GLY A 195 38.12 7.78 9.64
C GLY A 195 37.41 6.52 9.14
N GLU A 196 37.57 6.26 7.84
CA GLU A 196 37.00 5.09 7.13
C GLU A 196 38.08 4.14 6.61
N LYS A 197 39.35 4.34 6.99
CA LYS A 197 40.44 3.43 6.61
C LYS A 197 40.16 2.01 7.11
N PHE A 198 40.76 1.01 6.48
CA PHE A 198 40.66 -0.41 6.86
C PHE A 198 40.79 -0.65 8.37
N SER A 199 41.72 0.02 9.06
CA SER A 199 41.89 -0.10 10.51
C SER A 199 40.63 0.27 11.30
N HIS A 200 39.92 1.33 10.89
CA HIS A 200 38.68 1.78 11.53
C HIS A 200 37.53 0.78 11.30
N VAL A 201 37.42 0.29 10.07
CA VAL A 201 36.43 -0.74 9.71
C VAL A 201 36.63 -2.01 10.54
N VAL A 202 37.87 -2.48 10.68
CA VAL A 202 38.21 -3.64 11.51
C VAL A 202 37.89 -3.38 12.98
N THR A 203 38.26 -2.22 13.53
CA THR A 203 37.93 -1.86 14.91
C THR A 203 36.41 -1.92 15.16
N HIS A 204 35.61 -1.37 14.25
CA HIS A 204 34.15 -1.44 14.36
C HIS A 204 33.64 -2.89 14.27
N LEU A 205 34.12 -3.69 13.33
CA LEU A 205 33.68 -5.08 13.17
C LEU A 205 34.05 -5.96 14.36
N LEU A 206 35.24 -5.79 14.95
CA LEU A 206 35.62 -6.52 16.16
C LEU A 206 34.70 -6.18 17.34
N HIS A 207 34.32 -4.90 17.48
CA HIS A 207 33.32 -4.49 18.46
C HIS A 207 31.94 -5.13 18.19
N CYS A 208 31.52 -5.20 16.92
CA CYS A 208 30.30 -5.90 16.53
C CYS A 208 30.37 -7.40 16.83
N PHE A 209 31.51 -8.04 16.59
CA PHE A 209 31.66 -9.48 16.86
C PHE A 209 31.55 -9.81 18.34
N ALA A 210 32.08 -8.94 19.21
CA ALA A 210 31.95 -9.09 20.66
C ALA A 210 30.50 -8.89 21.16
N THR A 211 29.68 -8.12 20.45
CA THR A 211 28.33 -7.74 20.90
C THR A 211 27.22 -8.59 20.28
N LEU A 212 27.34 -8.91 18.99
CA LEU A 212 26.32 -9.59 18.20
C LEU A 212 26.70 -11.03 17.83
N GLY A 213 28.00 -11.34 17.81
CA GLY A 213 28.54 -12.58 17.23
C GLY A 213 29.06 -12.37 15.80
N ILE A 214 29.33 -13.45 15.06
CA ILE A 214 29.94 -13.37 13.72
C ILE A 214 28.87 -13.65 12.65
N PRO A 215 28.70 -12.79 11.63
CA PRO A 215 27.72 -13.02 10.58
C PRO A 215 28.19 -14.05 9.56
N LYS A 216 27.25 -14.79 8.94
CA LYS A 216 27.55 -15.61 7.76
C LYS A 216 27.84 -14.75 6.54
N THR A 217 27.05 -13.70 6.32
CA THR A 217 27.19 -12.77 5.19
C THR A 217 27.25 -11.33 5.67
N LEU A 218 28.25 -10.59 5.21
CA LEU A 218 28.36 -9.14 5.43
C LEU A 218 28.13 -8.41 4.10
N LYS A 219 27.18 -7.47 4.10
CA LYS A 219 26.86 -6.65 2.94
C LYS A 219 27.29 -5.21 3.16
N THR A 220 28.14 -4.69 2.28
CA THR A 220 28.66 -3.31 2.32
C THR A 220 28.50 -2.62 0.98
N ASP A 221 28.70 -1.30 0.94
CA ASP A 221 28.85 -0.56 -0.31
C ASP A 221 30.19 -0.89 -1.01
N ASN A 222 30.46 -0.18 -2.11
CA ASN A 222 31.72 -0.32 -2.86
C ASN A 222 32.83 0.63 -2.34
N GLY A 223 32.76 1.03 -1.06
CA GLY A 223 33.76 1.90 -0.45
C GLY A 223 35.17 1.32 -0.55
N PRO A 224 36.23 2.16 -0.73
CA PRO A 224 37.60 1.70 -0.94
C PRO A 224 38.13 0.73 0.12
N ALA A 225 37.71 0.90 1.37
CA ALA A 225 38.12 0.02 2.47
C ALA A 225 37.56 -1.40 2.31
N TYR A 226 36.31 -1.53 1.87
CA TYR A 226 35.60 -2.82 1.74
C TYR A 226 36.02 -3.61 0.50
N VAL A 227 36.43 -2.95 -0.58
CA VAL A 227 36.92 -3.63 -1.80
C VAL A 227 38.40 -4.05 -1.70
N SER A 228 39.09 -3.68 -0.63
CA SER A 228 40.52 -3.94 -0.45
C SER A 228 40.84 -5.43 -0.27
N THR A 229 42.03 -5.85 -0.71
CA THR A 229 42.54 -7.22 -0.52
C THR A 229 42.64 -7.59 0.96
N LYS A 230 43.06 -6.63 1.80
CA LYS A 230 43.13 -6.78 3.26
C LYS A 230 41.77 -7.09 3.87
N PHE A 231 40.71 -6.43 3.41
CA PHE A 231 39.36 -6.69 3.89
C PHE A 231 38.84 -8.07 3.49
N ARG A 232 39.11 -8.49 2.26
CA ARG A 232 38.78 -9.85 1.81
C ARG A 232 39.47 -10.92 2.66
N GLN A 233 40.76 -10.74 2.97
CA GLN A 233 41.52 -11.64 3.85
C GLN A 233 40.95 -11.67 5.28
N PHE A 234 40.61 -10.49 5.81
CA PHE A 234 39.96 -10.37 7.12
C PHE A 234 38.63 -11.14 7.16
N CYS A 235 37.73 -10.95 6.20
CA CYS A 235 36.48 -11.70 6.13
C CYS A 235 36.70 -13.21 6.01
N ALA A 236 37.69 -13.64 5.22
CA ALA A 236 38.03 -15.06 5.08
C ALA A 236 38.49 -15.69 6.41
N GLN A 237 39.28 -14.97 7.21
CA GLN A 237 39.75 -15.44 8.52
C GLN A 237 38.59 -15.74 9.49
N PHE A 238 37.48 -14.99 9.39
CA PHE A 238 36.28 -15.19 10.20
C PHE A 238 35.19 -16.00 9.49
N SER A 239 35.49 -16.62 8.34
CA SER A 239 34.52 -17.36 7.52
C SER A 239 33.27 -16.53 7.12
N ILE A 240 33.45 -15.23 6.91
CA ILE A 240 32.39 -14.30 6.52
C ILE A 240 32.34 -14.19 4.99
N TYR A 241 31.16 -14.43 4.41
CA TYR A 241 30.92 -14.18 3.00
C TYR A 241 30.64 -12.69 2.75
N HIS A 242 31.57 -11.99 2.12
CA HIS A 242 31.41 -10.56 1.82
C HIS A 242 30.69 -10.34 0.47
N LYS A 243 29.64 -9.53 0.47
CA LYS A 243 28.92 -9.07 -0.74
C LYS A 243 28.97 -7.55 -0.82
N THR A 244 29.34 -7.00 -1.96
CA THR A 244 29.15 -5.58 -2.23
C THR A 244 27.83 -5.31 -2.95
N GLY A 245 27.29 -4.10 -2.77
CA GLY A 245 26.12 -3.64 -3.51
C GLY A 245 26.39 -3.50 -5.02
N ILE A 246 25.36 -3.64 -5.85
CA ILE A 246 25.45 -3.29 -7.27
C ILE A 246 25.67 -1.77 -7.35
N PRO A 247 26.69 -1.29 -8.09
CA PRO A 247 26.92 0.14 -8.29
C PRO A 247 25.64 0.85 -8.76
N TYR A 248 25.34 2.01 -8.17
CA TYR A 248 24.16 2.83 -8.49
C TYR A 248 22.79 2.15 -8.25
N ASN A 249 22.74 1.05 -7.47
CA ASN A 249 21.49 0.44 -7.04
C ASN A 249 21.35 0.48 -5.50
N PRO A 250 20.75 1.56 -4.94
CA PRO A 250 20.62 1.75 -3.48
C PRO A 250 19.69 0.73 -2.81
N GLN A 251 18.98 -0.09 -3.58
CA GLN A 251 17.92 -0.95 -3.10
C GLN A 251 18.40 -2.13 -2.23
N GLY A 252 19.69 -2.45 -2.26
CA GLY A 252 20.28 -3.56 -1.53
C GLY A 252 20.65 -3.27 -0.08
N GLN A 253 20.59 -2.02 0.39
CA GLN A 253 21.08 -1.61 1.72
C GLN A 253 20.08 -0.73 2.48
N GLY A 254 18.81 -0.70 2.06
CA GLY A 254 17.81 0.19 2.65
C GLY A 254 17.52 0.00 4.15
N ILE A 255 17.98 -1.08 4.80
CA ILE A 255 17.79 -1.32 6.24
C ILE A 255 18.79 -0.46 7.01
N VAL A 256 20.08 -0.50 6.65
CA VAL A 256 21.09 0.33 7.29
C VAL A 256 20.89 1.82 6.95
N GLU A 257 20.51 2.16 5.72
CA GLU A 257 20.17 3.54 5.35
C GLU A 257 19.00 4.10 6.16
N LYS A 258 17.92 3.31 6.32
CA LYS A 258 16.77 3.70 7.14
C LYS A 258 17.15 3.86 8.61
N PHE A 259 18.04 3.00 9.12
CA PHE A 259 18.57 3.14 10.47
C PHE A 259 19.41 4.41 10.61
N ASN A 260 20.27 4.75 9.64
CA ASN A 260 21.05 5.99 9.63
C ASN A 260 20.17 7.23 9.71
N HIS A 261 19.07 7.27 8.95
CA HIS A 261 18.06 8.34 9.07
C HIS A 261 17.44 8.41 10.47
N THR A 262 17.10 7.25 11.04
CA THR A 262 16.50 7.15 12.38
C THR A 262 17.48 7.64 13.45
N LEU A 263 18.73 7.19 13.40
CA LEU A 263 19.81 7.56 14.32
C LEU A 263 20.03 9.09 14.30
N LYS A 264 20.19 9.68 13.11
CA LYS A 264 20.34 11.14 12.97
C LYS A 264 19.12 11.90 13.50
N SER A 265 17.92 11.38 13.29
CA SER A 265 16.70 12.01 13.80
C SER A 265 16.62 11.94 15.32
N GLN A 266 17.08 10.87 15.96
CA GLN A 266 17.06 10.74 17.42
C GLN A 266 18.12 11.62 18.08
N LEU A 267 19.33 11.67 17.51
CA LEU A 267 20.40 12.54 18.02
C LEU A 267 20.07 14.03 17.93
N LYS A 268 19.23 14.45 16.97
CA LYS A 268 18.75 15.83 16.87
C LYS A 268 17.71 16.22 17.93
N LYS A 269 17.09 15.23 18.59
CA LYS A 269 16.06 15.45 19.63
C LYS A 269 16.64 15.53 21.03
N GLN A 270 17.89 15.09 21.21
CA GLN A 270 18.66 15.22 22.45
C GLN A 270 19.27 16.62 22.50
#